data_AF-A0A656HGZ0-F1
#
_entry.id   AF-A0A656HGZ0-F1
#
_cell.length_a   1.000
_cell.length_b   1.000
_cell.length_c   1.000
_cell.angle_alpha   90.00
_cell.angle_beta   90.00
_cell.angle_gamma   90.00
#
_symmetry.space_group_name_H-M   'P 1'
#
loop_
_entity.id
_entity.type
_entity.pdbx_description
1 polymer ?
#
loop_
_entity_poly.entity_id
_entity_poly.type
_entity_poly.pdbx_seq_one_letter_code
_entity_poly.pdbx_strand_id
1 'polypeptide(L)'
;MKSKHATKAQKNAGIKLWNAIKEEVNFTDEFDLGGELKQKADELLQAMKIQVWRISLAKGTKDEALKVVFTYNQSVNDLLAEKMEPERDDFVKNQPADEDCPPDTQEG
;
A
#
# COMPACT_ATOMS: atom_id res chain seq x y z
N MET A 1 4.86 -21.32 30.95
CA MET A 1 4.07 -20.23 30.33
C MET A 1 3.01 -20.88 29.45
N LYS A 2 1.71 -20.75 29.78
CA LYS A 2 0.63 -21.41 29.02
C LYS A 2 0.35 -20.59 27.76
N SER A 3 0.79 -21.08 26.61
CA SER A 3 0.36 -20.58 25.29
C SER A 3 -1.17 -20.61 25.23
N LYS A 4 -1.79 -19.43 25.27
CA LYS A 4 -3.24 -19.28 25.15
C LYS A 4 -3.62 -19.57 23.70
N HIS A 5 -3.79 -20.85 23.37
CA HIS A 5 -4.40 -21.22 22.10
C HIS A 5 -5.83 -20.67 22.07
N ALA A 6 -6.16 -19.91 21.02
CA ALA A 6 -7.50 -19.38 20.81
C ALA A 6 -8.51 -20.55 20.81
N THR A 7 -9.53 -20.43 21.65
CA THR A 7 -10.61 -21.42 21.76
C THR A 7 -11.37 -21.52 20.43
N LYS A 8 -12.06 -22.64 20.18
CA LYS A 8 -12.86 -22.85 18.95
C LYS A 8 -13.89 -21.71 18.74
N ALA A 9 -14.44 -21.18 19.83
CA ALA A 9 -15.34 -20.01 19.81
C ALA A 9 -14.63 -18.72 19.34
N GLN A 10 -13.40 -18.48 19.81
CA GLN A 10 -12.59 -17.33 19.39
C GLN A 10 -12.18 -17.43 17.92
N LYS A 11 -11.87 -18.63 17.42
CA LYS A 11 -11.59 -18.85 15.99
C LYS A 11 -12.82 -18.55 15.12
N ASN A 12 -14.00 -18.99 15.54
CA ASN A 12 -15.25 -18.69 14.85
C ASN A 12 -15.60 -17.19 14.87
N ALA A 13 -15.31 -16.47 15.95
CA ALA A 13 -15.51 -15.03 16.01
C ALA A 13 -14.63 -14.31 14.98
N GLY A 14 -13.36 -14.72 14.84
CA GLY A 14 -12.43 -14.12 13.88
C GLY A 14 -12.86 -14.35 12.45
N ILE A 15 -13.31 -15.57 12.13
CA ILE A 15 -13.83 -15.92 10.81
C ILE A 15 -15.11 -15.14 10.49
N LYS A 16 -16.02 -14.95 11.46
CA LYS A 16 -17.23 -14.15 11.26
C LYS A 16 -16.90 -12.68 11.00
N LEU A 17 -16.00 -12.10 11.79
CA LEU A 17 -15.58 -10.71 11.62
C LEU A 17 -14.88 -10.50 10.27
N TRP A 18 -13.98 -11.41 9.90
CA TRP A 18 -13.32 -11.41 8.59
C TRP A 18 -14.32 -11.50 7.44
N ASN A 19 -15.25 -12.45 7.49
CA ASN A 19 -16.28 -12.57 6.45
C ASN A 19 -17.19 -11.34 6.34
N ALA A 20 -17.36 -10.58 7.41
CA ALA A 20 -18.18 -9.37 7.42
C ALA A 20 -17.47 -8.13 6.85
N ILE A 21 -16.13 -8.16 6.73
CA ILE A 21 -15.33 -7.03 6.25
C ILE A 21 -14.52 -7.35 4.98
N LYS A 22 -14.38 -8.63 4.59
CA LYS A 22 -13.56 -9.03 3.44
C LYS A 22 -13.98 -8.38 2.12
N GLU A 23 -15.25 -8.01 1.99
CA GLU A 23 -15.79 -7.33 0.80
C GLU A 23 -15.34 -5.88 0.71
N GLU A 24 -14.94 -5.29 1.84
CA GLU A 24 -14.42 -3.92 1.93
C GLU A 24 -12.89 -3.88 1.76
N VAL A 25 -12.22 -5.04 1.68
CA VAL A 25 -10.76 -5.14 1.56
C VAL A 25 -10.38 -5.04 0.08
N ASN A 26 -9.53 -4.06 -0.26
CA ASN A 26 -8.98 -3.96 -1.61
C ASN A 26 -7.84 -4.98 -1.78
N PHE A 27 -8.10 -6.05 -2.52
CA PHE A 27 -7.08 -7.04 -2.81
C PHE A 27 -6.16 -6.53 -3.94
N THR A 28 -4.86 -6.58 -3.69
CA THR A 28 -3.85 -6.17 -4.68
C THR A 28 -3.56 -7.24 -5.73
N ASP A 29 -4.18 -8.42 -5.63
CA ASP A 29 -4.03 -9.53 -6.59
C ASP A 29 -4.44 -9.17 -8.02
N GLU A 30 -5.32 -8.18 -8.18
CA GLU A 30 -5.77 -7.69 -9.50
C GLU A 30 -4.77 -6.70 -10.13
N PHE A 31 -3.74 -6.28 -9.39
CA PHE A 31 -2.73 -5.33 -9.85
C PHE A 31 -1.41 -6.06 -10.15
N ASP A 32 -0.76 -5.69 -11.25
CA ASP A 32 0.55 -6.23 -11.64
C ASP A 32 1.67 -5.65 -10.75
N LEU A 33 1.64 -5.91 -9.45
CA LEU A 33 2.68 -5.49 -8.53
C LEU A 33 3.89 -6.43 -8.69
N GLY A 34 4.99 -5.90 -9.24
CA GLY A 34 6.25 -6.61 -9.37
C GLY A 34 7.18 -6.37 -8.19
N GLY A 35 8.01 -7.36 -7.85
CA GLY A 35 9.15 -7.21 -6.94
C GLY A 35 8.80 -6.71 -5.54
N GLU A 36 9.37 -5.55 -5.18
CA GLU A 36 9.28 -4.94 -3.83
C GLU A 36 7.85 -4.48 -3.49
N LEU A 37 7.11 -3.93 -4.46
CA LEU A 37 5.74 -3.47 -4.26
C LEU A 37 4.80 -4.61 -3.87
N LYS A 38 5.02 -5.80 -4.43
CA LYS A 38 4.28 -7.01 -4.05
C LYS A 38 4.57 -7.43 -2.62
N GLN A 39 5.84 -7.43 -2.22
CA GLN A 39 6.23 -7.75 -0.83
C GLN A 39 5.57 -6.78 0.16
N LYS A 40 5.66 -5.48 -0.10
CA LYS A 40 5.01 -4.45 0.74
C LYS A 40 3.49 -4.66 0.83
N ALA A 41 2.82 -4.97 -0.29
CA ALA A 41 1.38 -5.24 -0.30
C ALA A 41 1.01 -6.50 0.50
N ASP A 42 1.78 -7.58 0.36
CA ASP A 42 1.60 -8.81 1.15
C ASP A 42 1.81 -8.57 2.65
N GLU A 43 2.84 -7.79 3.03
CA GLU A 43 3.10 -7.40 4.42
C GLU A 43 1.95 -6.57 5.01
N LEU A 44 1.44 -5.59 4.25
CA LEU A 44 0.28 -4.79 4.63
C LEU A 44 -0.96 -5.67 4.85
N LEU A 45 -1.21 -6.62 3.94
CA LEU A 45 -2.33 -7.55 4.04
C LEU A 45 -2.19 -8.47 5.27
N GLN A 46 -0.99 -8.97 5.55
CA GLN A 46 -0.73 -9.78 6.74
C GLN A 46 -0.93 -8.98 8.03
N ALA A 47 -0.39 -7.76 8.09
CA ALA A 47 -0.54 -6.87 9.24
C ALA A 47 -2.01 -6.56 9.53
N MET A 48 -2.80 -6.28 8.48
CA MET A 48 -4.24 -6.06 8.60
C MET A 48 -4.96 -7.32 9.13
N LYS A 49 -4.65 -8.52 8.61
CA LYS A 49 -5.27 -9.78 9.08
C LYS A 49 -4.99 -10.02 10.57
N ILE A 50 -3.77 -9.73 11.02
CA ILE A 50 -3.39 -9.87 12.43
C ILE A 50 -4.17 -8.89 13.31
N GLN A 51 -4.33 -7.64 12.88
CA GLN A 51 -5.08 -6.64 13.63
C GLN A 51 -6.58 -7.00 13.74
N VAL A 52 -7.21 -7.40 12.63
CA VAL A 52 -8.60 -7.88 12.62
C VAL A 52 -8.77 -9.09 13.56
N TRP A 53 -7.80 -10.01 13.54
CA TRP A 53 -7.82 -11.15 14.46
C TRP A 53 -7.73 -10.73 15.92
N ARG A 54 -6.86 -9.76 16.26
CA ARG A 54 -6.76 -9.19 17.62
C ARG A 54 -8.06 -8.52 18.06
N ILE A 55 -8.70 -7.75 17.18
CA ILE A 55 -10.01 -7.12 17.44
C ILE A 55 -11.04 -8.21 17.76
N SER A 56 -11.10 -9.26 16.95
CA SER A 56 -12.01 -10.38 17.22
C SER A 56 -11.73 -11.07 18.56
N LEU A 57 -10.46 -11.29 18.92
CA LEU A 57 -10.10 -11.88 20.21
C LEU A 57 -10.50 -11.00 21.40
N ALA A 58 -10.44 -9.67 21.22
CA ALA A 58 -10.86 -8.69 22.21
C ALA A 58 -12.39 -8.51 22.28
N LYS A 59 -13.18 -9.27 21.49
CA LYS A 59 -14.62 -9.06 21.31
C LYS A 59 -14.95 -7.68 20.73
N GLY A 60 -14.02 -7.09 19.98
CA GLY A 60 -14.23 -5.84 19.27
C GLY A 60 -15.27 -5.96 18.16
N THR A 61 -15.67 -4.80 17.65
CA THR A 61 -16.81 -4.63 16.74
C THR A 61 -16.40 -4.61 15.27
N LYS A 62 -17.40 -4.73 14.38
CA LYS A 62 -17.19 -4.57 12.94
C LYS A 62 -16.57 -3.22 12.62
N ASP A 63 -17.04 -2.13 13.24
CA ASP A 63 -16.52 -0.78 13.06
C ASP A 63 -15.03 -0.64 13.37
N GLU A 64 -14.54 -1.26 14.43
CA GLU A 64 -13.10 -1.27 14.74
C GLU A 64 -12.30 -1.99 13.66
N ALA A 65 -12.82 -3.10 13.15
CA ALA A 65 -12.18 -3.83 12.07
C ALA A 65 -12.22 -3.05 10.74
N LEU A 66 -13.31 -2.33 10.46
CA LEU A 66 -13.44 -1.47 9.28
C LEU A 66 -12.42 -0.33 9.30
N LYS A 67 -12.11 0.25 10.45
CA LYS A 67 -11.04 1.26 10.56
C LYS A 67 -9.68 0.70 10.14
N VAL A 68 -9.37 -0.54 10.54
CA VAL A 68 -8.14 -1.22 10.12
C VAL A 68 -8.13 -1.47 8.61
N VAL A 69 -9.26 -1.91 8.05
CA VAL A 69 -9.40 -2.12 6.60
C VAL A 69 -9.26 -0.79 5.84
N PHE A 70 -9.83 0.30 6.36
CA PHE A 70 -9.70 1.62 5.76
C PHE A 70 -8.24 2.09 5.71
N THR A 71 -7.51 1.95 6.82
CA THR A 71 -6.07 2.26 6.84
C THR A 71 -5.30 1.39 5.85
N TYR A 72 -5.59 0.09 5.78
CA TYR A 72 -4.98 -0.82 4.80
C TYR A 72 -5.26 -0.38 3.35
N ASN A 73 -6.52 -0.11 3.01
CA ASN A 73 -6.91 0.32 1.68
C ASN A 73 -6.23 1.64 1.30
N GLN A 74 -6.09 2.57 2.24
CA GLN A 74 -5.36 3.81 2.02
C GLN A 74 -3.89 3.55 1.73
N SER A 75 -3.22 2.70 2.52
CA SER A 75 -1.81 2.32 2.27
C SER A 75 -1.60 1.59 0.94
N VAL A 76 -2.55 0.73 0.55
CA VAL A 76 -2.54 0.08 -0.77
C VAL A 76 -2.69 1.11 -1.88
N ASN A 77 -3.60 2.06 -1.74
CA ASN A 77 -3.80 3.10 -2.74
C ASN A 77 -2.58 4.01 -2.89
N ASP A 78 -1.90 4.33 -1.78
CA ASP A 78 -0.63 5.07 -1.77
C ASP A 78 0.47 4.29 -2.51
N LEU A 79 0.55 2.98 -2.25
CA LEU A 79 1.50 2.09 -2.91
C LEU A 79 1.22 1.93 -4.42
N LEU A 80 -0.05 1.97 -4.82
CA LEU A 80 -0.44 2.01 -6.23
C LEU A 80 -0.15 3.37 -6.87
N ALA A 81 -0.29 4.46 -6.11
CA ALA A 81 0.06 5.80 -6.56
C ALA A 81 1.57 5.95 -6.78
N GLU A 82 2.42 5.38 -5.91
CA GLU A 82 3.88 5.34 -6.10
C GLU A 82 4.27 4.64 -7.42
N LYS A 83 3.52 3.60 -7.82
CA LYS A 83 3.71 2.96 -9.13
C LYS A 83 3.22 3.83 -10.30
N MET A 84 2.21 4.66 -10.08
CA MET A 84 1.55 5.45 -11.13
C MET A 84 2.07 6.88 -11.26
N GLU A 85 2.84 7.42 -10.30
CA GLU A 85 3.51 8.71 -10.49
C GLU A 85 4.51 8.58 -11.64
N PRO A 86 4.23 9.15 -12.82
CA PRO A 86 5.27 9.34 -13.79
C PRO A 86 6.21 10.36 -13.16
N GLU A 87 7.52 10.07 -13.11
CA GLU A 87 8.50 11.14 -13.00
C GLU A 87 8.11 12.20 -14.04
N ARG A 88 7.62 13.37 -13.59
CA ARG A 88 7.42 14.52 -14.47
C ARG A 88 8.82 15.05 -14.79
N ASP A 89 9.48 14.38 -15.72
CA ASP A 89 10.75 14.78 -16.34
C ASP A 89 10.63 16.09 -17.16
N ASP A 90 9.44 16.68 -17.22
CA ASP A 90 9.17 17.91 -17.99
C ASP A 90 9.75 19.20 -17.38
N PHE A 91 10.41 19.18 -16.22
CA PHE A 91 11.01 20.38 -15.63
C PHE A 91 12.54 20.51 -15.82
N VAL A 92 13.22 19.54 -16.44
CA VAL A 92 14.69 19.60 -16.66
C VAL A 92 15.07 20.09 -18.07
N LYS A 93 14.11 20.31 -18.97
CA LYS A 93 14.35 20.94 -20.29
C LYS A 93 13.98 22.42 -20.30
N ASN A 94 14.59 23.18 -19.41
CA ASN A 94 14.71 24.63 -19.59
C ASN A 94 16.07 25.12 -19.06
N GLN A 95 17.13 24.33 -19.25
CA GLN A 95 18.46 24.93 -19.36
C GLN A 95 18.43 25.80 -20.62
N PRO A 96 18.71 27.11 -20.53
CA PRO A 96 18.92 27.90 -21.74
C PRO A 96 20.05 27.22 -22.52
N ALA A 97 19.81 26.97 -23.80
CA ALA A 97 20.89 26.65 -24.71
C ALA A 97 21.86 27.82 -24.64
N ASP A 98 23.00 27.65 -23.96
CA ASP A 98 24.13 28.53 -24.13
C ASP A 98 24.45 28.51 -25.62
N GLU A 99 24.05 29.61 -26.27
CA GLU A 99 24.25 29.87 -27.68
C GLU A 99 25.71 29.63 -28.02
N ASP A 100 25.89 28.70 -28.94
CA ASP A 100 27.05 28.53 -29.79
C ASP A 100 27.38 29.90 -30.42
N CYS A 101 28.26 30.65 -29.76
CA CYS A 101 28.92 31.81 -30.35
C CYS A 101 30.06 31.29 -31.23
N PRO A 102 29.95 31.34 -32.57
CA PRO A 102 31.12 31.04 -33.40
C PRO A 102 32.17 32.13 -33.18
N PRO A 103 33.46 31.80 -33.00
CA PRO A 103 34.50 32.79 -33.12
C PRO A 103 34.56 33.24 -34.59
N ASP A 104 34.13 34.47 -34.83
CA ASP A 104 34.32 35.19 -36.08
C ASP A 104 35.80 35.13 -36.47
N THR A 105 36.06 34.47 -37.59
CA THR A 105 37.34 34.55 -38.28
C THR A 105 37.38 35.91 -38.96
N GLN A 106 38.15 36.85 -38.44
CA GLN A 106 38.60 38.00 -39.22
C GLN A 106 40.13 38.02 -39.26
N GLU A 107 40.64 37.58 -40.41
CA GLU A 107 41.98 37.90 -40.90
C GLU A 107 42.09 39.42 -41.10
N GLY A 108 43.23 40.00 -40.69
CA GLY A 108 43.56 41.42 -40.87
C GLY A 108 44.74 41.87 -40.05
#